data_AF-A0A543B0G8-F1
#
_entry.id   AF-A0A543B0G8-F1
#
_cell.length_a   1.000
_cell.length_b   1.000
_cell.length_c   1.000
_cell.angle_alpha   90.00
_cell.angle_beta   90.00
_cell.angle_gamma   90.00
#
_symmetry.space_group_name_H-M   'P 1'
#
loop_
_entity.id
_entity.type
_entity.pdbx_description
1 polymer ?
#
loop_
_entity_poly.entity_id
_entity_poly.type
_entity_poly.pdbx_seq_one_letter_code
_entity_poly.pdbx_strand_id
1 'polypeptide(L)'
;MTGWRVLLGVTGLVCLGWGVAGVLSDVPQLPQLVIWLAVAVGVHEGLLVPVELATGAILWRASARLPRSVGQVITGGVVVSAILTLLAVPLTIRQPVEPNPSALAQPYGRNLALLVSITAVVTVALAVIAWKRDREPVDLLDHRIGRIRRRRRRA
;
A
#
# COMPACT_ATOMS: atom_id res chain seq x y z
N MET A 1 -19.48 -0.63 -29.31
CA MET A 1 -18.80 -0.27 -28.04
C MET A 1 -19.86 0.17 -27.04
N THR A 2 -19.83 -0.33 -25.81
CA THR A 2 -20.84 -0.02 -24.78
C THR A 2 -20.84 1.48 -24.49
N GLY A 3 -22.00 2.14 -24.47
CA GLY A 3 -22.12 3.61 -24.34
C GLY A 3 -21.37 4.20 -23.14
N TRP A 4 -21.23 3.44 -22.05
CA TRP A 4 -20.45 3.84 -20.87
C TRP A 4 -18.96 4.04 -21.15
N ARG A 5 -18.37 3.24 -22.05
CA ARG A 5 -16.96 3.39 -22.43
C ARG A 5 -16.72 4.68 -23.20
N VAL A 6 -17.66 5.04 -24.08
CA VAL A 6 -17.61 6.30 -24.84
C VAL A 6 -17.79 7.46 -23.90
N LEU A 7 -18.78 7.40 -22.99
CA LEU A 7 -19.01 8.43 -22.00
C LEU A 7 -17.78 8.69 -21.14
N LEU A 8 -17.19 7.64 -20.54
CA LEU A 8 -15.96 7.77 -19.73
C LEU A 8 -14.80 8.33 -20.55
N GLY A 9 -14.65 7.88 -21.80
CA GLY A 9 -13.60 8.38 -22.70
C GLY A 9 -13.76 9.87 -23.01
N VAL A 10 -14.97 10.31 -23.34
CA VAL A 10 -15.28 11.72 -23.62
C VAL A 10 -15.09 12.57 -22.36
N THR A 11 -15.59 12.13 -21.20
CA THR A 11 -15.38 12.83 -19.93
C THR A 11 -13.89 13.00 -19.63
N GLY A 12 -13.09 11.95 -19.82
CA GLY A 12 -11.64 12.01 -19.62
C GLY A 12 -10.96 13.02 -20.56
N LEU A 13 -11.34 13.04 -21.83
CA LEU A 13 -10.84 13.99 -22.82
C LEU A 13 -11.21 15.43 -22.48
N VAL A 14 -12.45 15.68 -22.04
CA VAL A 14 -12.90 17.01 -21.60
C VAL A 14 -12.11 17.47 -20.38
N CYS A 15 -11.92 16.62 -19.37
CA CYS A 15 -11.11 16.94 -18.20
C CYS A 15 -9.65 17.22 -18.55
N LEU A 16 -9.05 16.43 -19.44
CA LEU A 16 -7.68 16.66 -19.94
C LEU A 16 -7.57 17.99 -20.67
N GLY A 17 -8.49 18.26 -21.60
CA GLY A 17 -8.53 19.51 -22.35
C GLY A 17 -8.68 20.72 -21.43
N TRP A 18 -9.56 20.63 -20.44
CA TRP A 18 -9.74 21.67 -19.42
C TRP A 18 -8.46 21.93 -18.62
N GLY A 19 -7.79 20.86 -18.15
CA GLY A 19 -6.52 20.98 -17.42
C GLY A 19 -5.41 21.61 -18.27
N VAL A 20 -5.27 21.19 -19.53
CA VAL A 20 -4.29 21.76 -20.47
C VAL A 20 -4.59 23.23 -20.74
N ALA A 21 -5.85 23.59 -20.98
CA ALA A 21 -6.26 24.97 -21.20
C ALA A 21 -5.88 25.87 -20.01
N GLY A 22 -6.18 25.43 -18.78
CA GLY A 22 -5.81 26.16 -17.56
C GLY A 22 -4.29 26.31 -17.37
N VAL A 23 -3.52 25.27 -17.71
CA VAL A 23 -2.05 25.36 -17.67
C VAL A 23 -1.52 26.40 -18.66
N LEU A 24 -2.06 26.42 -19.88
CA LEU A 24 -1.61 27.35 -20.92
C LEU A 24 -2.04 28.80 -20.67
N SER A 25 -3.19 29.02 -20.02
CA SER A 25 -3.67 30.36 -19.69
C SER A 25 -3.00 30.96 -18.46
N ASP A 26 -2.81 30.17 -17.41
CA ASP A 26 -2.56 30.71 -16.07
C ASP A 26 -1.18 30.39 -15.49
N VAL A 27 -0.38 29.55 -16.15
CA VAL A 27 0.98 29.19 -15.67
C VAL A 27 2.04 30.00 -16.42
N PRO A 28 2.62 31.05 -15.80
CA PRO A 28 3.61 31.91 -16.47
C PRO A 28 4.96 31.23 -16.74
N GLN A 29 5.21 30.06 -16.14
CA GLN A 29 6.51 29.38 -16.14
C GLN A 29 6.41 27.99 -16.80
N LEU A 30 5.82 27.92 -17.99
CA LEU A 30 5.65 26.66 -18.74
C LEU A 30 6.94 25.83 -18.88
N PRO A 31 8.14 26.40 -19.17
CA PRO A 31 9.36 25.62 -19.24
C PRO A 31 9.70 24.91 -17.92
N GLN A 32 9.52 25.60 -16.78
CA GLN A 32 9.77 25.04 -15.46
C GLN A 32 8.79 23.92 -15.14
N LEU A 33 7.52 24.06 -15.53
CA LEU A 33 6.52 23.01 -15.39
C LEU A 33 6.88 21.77 -16.21
N VAL A 34 7.31 21.94 -17.47
CA VAL A 34 7.71 20.83 -18.33
C VAL A 34 8.92 20.09 -17.74
N ILE A 35 9.93 20.83 -17.25
CA ILE A 35 11.08 20.24 -16.56
C ILE A 35 10.61 19.47 -15.31
N TRP A 36 9.71 20.05 -14.51
CA TRP A 36 9.16 19.40 -13.33
C TRP A 36 8.43 18.10 -13.68
N LEU A 37 7.58 18.11 -14.71
CA LEU A 37 6.86 16.93 -15.19
C LEU A 37 7.83 15.85 -15.70
N ALA A 38 8.82 16.24 -16.51
CA ALA A 38 9.82 15.32 -17.04
C ALA A 38 10.64 14.67 -15.92
N VAL A 39 11.06 15.46 -14.92
CA VAL A 39 11.77 14.95 -13.73
C VAL A 39 10.87 14.05 -12.91
N ALA A 40 9.60 14.42 -12.68
CA ALA A 40 8.65 13.61 -11.93
C ALA A 40 8.42 12.24 -12.59
N VAL A 41 8.20 12.22 -13.90
CA VAL A 41 8.06 10.98 -14.68
C VAL A 41 9.36 10.18 -14.62
N GLY A 42 10.51 10.81 -14.85
CA GLY A 42 11.81 10.14 -14.80
C GLY A 42 12.11 9.52 -13.42
N VAL A 43 11.79 10.22 -12.33
CA VAL A 43 11.92 9.68 -10.97
C VAL A 43 10.93 8.56 -10.71
N HIS A 44 9.68 8.69 -11.17
CA HIS A 44 8.68 7.64 -10.98
C HIS A 44 9.05 6.35 -11.70
N GLU A 45 9.29 6.43 -13.01
CA GLU A 45 9.58 5.26 -13.84
C GLU A 45 10.99 4.71 -13.61
N GLY A 46 11.97 5.59 -13.40
CA GLY A 46 13.38 5.21 -13.26
C GLY A 46 13.77 4.77 -11.87
N LEU A 47 13.06 5.20 -10.82
CA LEU A 47 13.40 4.89 -9.42
C LEU A 47 12.23 4.28 -8.65
N LEU A 48 11.06 4.92 -8.65
CA LEU A 48 9.94 4.46 -7.81
C LEU A 48 9.43 3.08 -8.26
N VAL A 49 9.19 2.89 -9.56
CA VAL A 49 8.71 1.62 -10.11
C VAL A 49 9.70 0.47 -9.80
N PRO A 50 11.02 0.58 -10.07
CA PRO A 50 11.98 -0.46 -9.68
C PRO A 50 12.00 -0.75 -8.19
N VAL A 51 11.91 0.29 -7.34
CA VAL A 51 11.87 0.12 -5.89
C VAL A 51 10.60 -0.60 -5.45
N GLU A 52 9.44 -0.20 -5.97
CA GLU A 52 8.15 -0.84 -5.68
C GLU A 52 8.15 -2.32 -6.09
N LEU A 53 8.67 -2.63 -7.29
CA LEU A 53 8.84 -4.00 -7.77
C LEU A 53 9.80 -4.80 -6.90
N ALA A 54 10.94 -4.23 -6.54
CA ALA A 54 11.93 -4.88 -5.68
C ALA A 54 11.36 -5.16 -4.28
N THR A 55 10.65 -4.19 -3.69
CA THR A 55 9.97 -4.36 -2.39
C THR A 55 8.90 -5.44 -2.47
N GLY A 56 8.08 -5.45 -3.53
CA GLY A 56 7.09 -6.50 -3.77
C GLY A 56 7.74 -7.88 -3.89
N ALA A 57 8.83 -7.99 -4.64
CA ALA A 57 9.56 -9.25 -4.82
C ALA A 57 10.21 -9.75 -3.52
N ILE A 58 10.82 -8.86 -2.74
CA ILE A 58 11.40 -9.18 -1.43
C ILE A 58 10.31 -9.66 -0.48
N LEU A 59 9.18 -8.95 -0.43
CA LEU A 59 8.07 -9.28 0.45
C LEU A 59 7.39 -10.59 0.06
N TRP A 60 7.23 -10.83 -1.24
CA TRP A 60 6.75 -12.11 -1.77
C TRP A 60 7.70 -13.26 -1.39
N ARG A 61 9.00 -13.08 -1.55
CA ARG A 61 10.00 -14.10 -1.19
C ARG A 61 10.07 -14.33 0.33
N ALA A 62 9.94 -13.28 1.13
CA ALA A 62 9.92 -13.38 2.59
C ALA A 62 8.66 -14.09 3.09
N SER A 63 7.51 -13.86 2.45
CA SER A 63 6.23 -14.48 2.80
C SER A 63 6.03 -15.88 2.22
N ALA A 64 6.86 -16.32 1.26
CA ALA A 64 6.75 -17.65 0.64
C ALA A 64 6.88 -18.83 1.63
N ARG A 65 7.47 -18.62 2.81
CA ARG A 65 7.59 -19.64 3.87
C ARG A 65 6.42 -19.63 4.86
N LEU A 66 5.50 -18.69 4.73
CA LEU A 66 4.37 -18.50 5.64
C LEU A 66 3.09 -19.03 4.99
N PRO A 67 2.08 -19.42 5.79
CA PRO A 67 0.73 -19.65 5.29
C PRO A 67 0.23 -18.43 4.52
N ARG A 68 -0.54 -18.68 3.45
CA ARG A 68 -0.98 -17.64 2.51
C ARG A 68 -1.74 -16.50 3.21
N SER A 69 -2.56 -16.84 4.20
CA SER A 69 -3.33 -15.89 5.02
C SER A 69 -2.41 -14.93 5.79
N VAL A 70 -1.34 -15.44 6.39
CA VAL A 70 -0.35 -14.69 7.15
C VAL A 70 0.46 -13.77 6.24
N GLY A 71 0.88 -14.28 5.08
CA GLY A 71 1.57 -13.48 4.05
C GLY A 71 0.73 -12.30 3.56
N GLN A 72 -0.57 -12.49 3.34
CA GLN A 72 -1.50 -11.43 2.95
C GLN A 72 -1.66 -10.35 4.03
N VAL A 73 -1.81 -10.74 5.30
CA VAL A 73 -1.91 -9.80 6.42
C VAL A 73 -0.66 -8.95 6.55
N ILE A 74 0.52 -9.57 6.53
CA ILE A 74 1.80 -8.85 6.62
C ILE A 74 1.95 -7.90 5.44
N THR A 75 1.61 -8.34 4.23
CA THR A 75 1.68 -7.51 3.03
C THR A 75 0.77 -6.29 3.13
N GLY A 76 -0.48 -6.49 3.56
CA GLY A 76 -1.41 -5.38 3.79
C GLY A 76 -0.88 -4.38 4.82
N GLY A 77 -0.33 -4.85 5.94
CA GLY A 77 0.27 -4.02 6.97
C GLY A 77 1.43 -3.16 6.46
N VAL A 78 2.36 -3.77 5.70
CA VAL A 78 3.49 -3.06 5.08
C VAL A 78 3.00 -1.99 4.10
N VAL A 79 2.02 -2.31 3.26
CA VAL A 79 1.45 -1.35 2.28
C VAL A 79 0.79 -0.18 3.00
N VAL A 80 0.00 -0.43 4.05
CA VAL A 80 -0.63 0.64 4.83
C VAL A 80 0.42 1.53 5.48
N SER A 81 1.45 0.95 6.11
CA SER A 81 2.56 1.72 6.68
C SER A 81 3.28 2.55 5.62
N ALA A 82 3.55 2.00 4.44
CA ALA A 82 4.20 2.71 3.35
C ALA A 82 3.37 3.91 2.86
N ILE A 83 2.05 3.74 2.71
CA ILE A 83 1.13 4.83 2.32
C ILE A 83 1.12 5.93 3.38
N LEU A 84 1.01 5.56 4.67
CA LEU A 84 1.04 6.53 5.77
C LEU A 84 2.35 7.34 5.76
N THR A 85 3.48 6.67 5.54
CA THR A 85 4.79 7.32 5.39
C THR A 85 4.83 8.24 4.18
N LEU A 86 4.36 7.80 3.01
CA LEU A 86 4.36 8.59 1.78
C LEU A 86 3.55 9.89 1.93
N LEU A 87 2.42 9.84 2.65
CA LEU A 87 1.57 11.00 2.91
C LEU A 87 2.15 11.95 3.95
N ALA A 88 2.72 11.43 5.04
CA ALA A 88 3.12 12.24 6.19
C ALA A 88 4.59 12.73 6.14
N VAL A 89 5.48 12.03 5.43
CA VAL A 89 6.90 12.44 5.32
C VAL A 89 7.06 13.83 4.67
N PRO A 90 6.38 14.14 3.55
CA PRO A 90 6.46 15.48 2.96
C PRO A 90 6.05 16.59 3.94
N LEU A 91 5.02 16.34 4.76
CA LEU A 91 4.53 17.26 5.78
C LEU A 91 5.49 17.39 6.97
N THR A 92 6.33 16.38 7.20
CA THR A 92 7.35 16.43 8.26
C THR A 92 8.61 17.16 7.80
N ILE A 93 8.99 17.01 6.53
CA ILE A 93 10.17 17.66 5.95
C ILE A 93 9.90 19.13 5.62
N ARG A 94 8.71 19.45 5.10
CA ARG A 94 8.34 20.84 4.80
C ARG A 94 7.70 21.49 6.02
N GLN A 95 8.44 22.40 6.65
CA GLN A 95 7.80 23.38 7.52
C GLN A 95 7.00 24.38 6.65
N PRO A 96 5.78 24.77 7.05
CA PRO A 96 5.02 25.77 6.32
C PRO A 96 5.83 27.06 6.20
N VAL A 97 6.03 27.55 4.97
CA VAL A 97 6.68 28.85 4.71
C VAL A 97 5.81 30.00 5.21
N GLU A 98 4.49 29.80 5.24
CA GLU A 98 3.54 30.70 5.90
C GLU A 98 2.65 29.95 6.90
N PRO A 99 2.25 30.58 8.02
CA PRO A 99 1.30 30.00 8.96
C PRO A 99 -0.05 29.80 8.26
N ASN A 100 -0.40 28.55 7.95
CA ASN A 100 -1.75 28.21 7.49
C ASN A 100 -2.64 27.92 8.71
N PRO A 101 -3.62 28.78 9.05
CA PRO A 101 -4.49 28.59 10.20
C PRO A 101 -5.39 27.33 10.09
N SER A 102 -5.56 26.76 8.89
CA SER A 102 -6.26 25.48 8.70
C SER A 102 -5.34 24.26 8.78
N ALA A 103 -4.02 24.45 8.71
CA ALA A 103 -3.05 23.37 8.91
C ALA A 103 -2.83 23.22 10.41
N LEU A 104 -3.37 22.15 11.00
CA LEU A 104 -3.14 21.87 12.41
C LEU A 104 -1.63 21.71 12.63
N ALA A 105 -1.03 22.56 13.48
CA ALA A 105 0.38 22.46 13.87
C ALA A 105 0.56 21.25 14.79
N GLN A 106 0.49 20.05 14.22
CA GLN A 106 0.69 18.80 14.93
C GLN A 106 2.15 18.34 14.81
N PRO A 107 2.65 17.59 15.79
CA PRO A 107 3.92 16.91 15.67
C PRO A 107 3.80 15.73 14.69
N TYR A 108 3.80 16.02 13.38
CA TYR A 108 3.59 15.05 12.29
C TYR A 108 4.54 13.85 12.38
N GLY A 109 5.81 14.07 12.73
CA GLY A 109 6.77 12.97 12.94
C GLY A 109 6.36 12.03 14.07
N ARG A 110 5.91 12.56 15.22
CA ARG A 110 5.42 11.76 16.35
C ARG A 110 4.15 11.00 15.99
N ASN A 111 3.21 11.67 15.33
CA ASN A 111 1.94 11.07 14.94
C ASN A 111 2.13 9.98 13.89
N LEU A 112 3.02 10.19 12.92
CA LEU A 112 3.41 9.17 11.95
C LEU A 112 4.04 7.95 12.64
N ALA A 113 5.00 8.17 13.54
CA ALA A 113 5.63 7.08 14.28
C ALA A 113 4.60 6.26 15.07
N LEU A 114 3.64 6.92 15.73
CA LEU A 114 2.53 6.27 16.42
C LEU A 114 1.67 5.45 15.47
N LEU A 115 1.23 6.03 14.35
CA LEU A 115 0.36 5.36 13.37
C LEU A 115 1.03 4.12 12.75
N VAL A 116 2.31 4.22 12.38
CA VAL A 116 3.09 3.08 11.87
C VAL A 116 3.25 2.02 12.95
N SER A 117 3.50 2.41 14.20
CA SER A 117 3.62 1.48 15.33
C SER A 117 2.32 0.73 15.60
N ILE A 118 1.18 1.44 15.62
CA ILE A 118 -0.15 0.85 15.77
C ILE A 118 -0.43 -0.13 14.62
N THR A 119 -0.13 0.28 13.38
CA THR A 119 -0.31 -0.57 12.20
C THR A 119 0.52 -1.85 12.31
N ALA A 120 1.77 -1.75 12.76
CA ALA A 120 2.64 -2.92 12.98
C ALA A 120 2.07 -3.85 14.06
N VAL A 121 1.62 -3.32 15.20
CA VAL A 121 1.00 -4.11 16.28
C VAL A 121 -0.25 -4.84 15.80
N VAL A 122 -1.15 -4.15 15.10
CA VAL A 122 -2.37 -4.75 14.55
C VAL A 122 -2.04 -5.82 13.52
N THR A 123 -1.07 -5.57 12.65
CA THR A 123 -0.61 -6.53 11.64
C THR A 123 -0.08 -7.81 12.29
N VAL A 124 0.76 -7.69 13.33
CA VAL A 124 1.29 -8.84 14.07
C VAL A 124 0.17 -9.61 14.76
N ALA A 125 -0.77 -8.92 15.41
CA ALA A 125 -1.90 -9.57 16.07
C ALA A 125 -2.75 -10.38 15.07
N LEU A 126 -3.09 -9.79 13.92
CA LEU A 126 -3.85 -10.46 12.87
C LEU A 126 -3.07 -11.62 12.24
N ALA A 127 -1.75 -11.48 12.06
CA ALA A 127 -0.89 -12.54 11.55
C ALA A 127 -0.85 -13.74 12.51
N VAL A 128 -0.77 -13.50 13.82
CA VAL A 128 -0.83 -14.56 14.84
C VAL A 128 -2.19 -15.27 14.84
N ILE A 129 -3.29 -14.51 14.70
CA ILE A 129 -4.64 -15.09 14.60
C ILE A 129 -4.76 -15.96 13.34
N ALA A 130 -4.33 -15.45 12.18
CA ALA A 130 -4.35 -16.19 10.92
C ALA A 130 -3.51 -17.48 11.00
N TRP A 131 -2.32 -17.40 11.59
CA TRP A 131 -1.46 -18.57 11.80
C TRP A 131 -2.11 -19.66 12.66
N LYS A 132 -2.81 -19.28 13.73
CA LYS A 132 -3.53 -20.25 14.59
C LYS A 132 -4.67 -20.93 13.83
N ARG A 133 -5.43 -20.19 13.02
CA ARG A 133 -6.55 -20.73 12.23
C ARG A 133 -6.10 -21.72 11.17
N ASP A 134 -4.92 -21.50 10.56
CA ASP A 134 -4.40 -22.39 9.53
C ASP A 134 -3.84 -23.71 10.08
N ARG A 135 -3.58 -23.81 11.40
CA ARG A 135 -3.09 -25.04 12.05
C ARG A 135 -4.19 -25.94 12.60
N GLU A 136 -5.34 -25.41 13.00
CA GLU A 136 -6.46 -26.22 13.52
C GLU A 136 -6.92 -27.35 12.57
N PRO A 137 -7.05 -27.15 11.24
CA PRO A 137 -7.50 -28.21 10.33
C PRO A 137 -6.54 -29.40 10.26
N VAL A 138 -5.24 -29.15 10.38
CA VAL A 138 -4.18 -30.17 10.31
C VAL A 138 -4.19 -31.05 11.55
N ASP A 139 -4.29 -30.44 12.74
CA ASP A 139 -4.36 -31.18 14.01
C ASP A 139 -5.61 -32.09 14.10
N LEU A 140 -6.76 -31.62 13.58
CA LEU A 140 -8.00 -32.41 13.56
C LEU A 140 -7.91 -33.63 12.63
N LEU A 141 -7.19 -33.50 11.51
CA LEU A 141 -6.97 -34.59 10.55
C LEU A 141 -6.04 -35.67 11.13
N ASP A 142 -4.92 -35.27 11.71
CA ASP A 142 -3.99 -36.19 12.36
C ASP A 142 -4.66 -36.94 13.52
N HIS A 143 -5.50 -36.25 14.31
CA HIS A 143 -6.22 -36.88 15.39
C HIS A 143 -7.24 -37.94 14.90
N ARG A 144 -7.91 -37.72 13.76
CA ARG A 144 -8.80 -38.73 13.14
C ARG A 144 -8.03 -39.93 12.60
N ILE A 145 -6.93 -39.70 11.88
CA ILE A 145 -6.11 -40.78 11.30
C ILE A 145 -5.54 -41.68 12.42
N GLY A 146 -5.05 -41.08 13.51
CA GLY A 146 -4.58 -41.81 14.69
C GLY A 146 -5.65 -42.71 15.32
N ARG A 147 -6.91 -42.25 15.39
CA ARG A 147 -8.03 -43.07 15.88
C ARG A 147 -8.34 -44.26 14.98
N ILE A 148 -8.35 -44.08 13.66
CA ILE A 148 -8.60 -45.16 12.70
C ILE A 148 -7.51 -46.23 12.79
N ARG A 149 -6.24 -45.81 12.84
CA ARG A 149 -5.10 -46.73 12.92
C ARG A 149 -5.09 -47.56 14.21
N ARG A 150 -5.52 -46.98 15.34
CA ARG A 150 -5.70 -47.71 16.61
C ARG A 150 -6.85 -48.71 16.56
N ARG A 151 -7.98 -48.38 15.92
CA ARG A 151 -9.08 -49.32 15.72
C ARG A 151 -8.65 -50.52 14.87
N ARG A 152 -7.93 -50.29 13.77
CA ARG A 152 -7.44 -51.35 12.89
C ARG A 152 -6.39 -52.28 13.52
N ARG A 153 -5.68 -51.85 14.57
CA ARG A 153 -4.73 -52.69 15.32
C ARG A 153 -5.40 -53.55 16.40
N ARG A 154 -6.67 -53.31 16.71
CA ARG A 154 -7.44 -54.04 17.74
C ARG A 154 -8.49 -54.98 17.17
N ALA A 155 -8.60 -55.05 15.84
CA ALA A 155 -9.38 -56.02 15.09
C ALA A 155 -8.40 -57.01 14.45
#